data_AF-A0A7K5IBJ2-F1
#
_entry.id   AF-A0A7K5IBJ2-F1
#
_cell.length_a   1.000
_cell.length_b   1.000
_cell.length_c   1.000
_cell.angle_alpha   90.00
_cell.angle_beta   90.00
_cell.angle_gamma   90.00
#
_symmetry.space_group_name_H-M   'P 1'
#
loop_
_entity.id
_entity.type
_entity.pdbx_description
1 polymer ?
#
loop_
_entity_poly.entity_id
_entity_poly.type
_entity_poly.pdbx_seq_one_letter_code
_entity_poly.pdbx_strand_id
1 'polypeptide(L)' 'TPQTLITLCHYAASRDGRVFPDPDSFRPERWLRRDASHHPFASLPFGFGKRSCVGRRLAELEIHLALAQV' A
#
# COMPACT_ATOMS: atom_id res chain seq x y z
N THR A 1 6.16 28.68 -8.83
CA THR A 1 5.68 27.52 -8.03
C THR A 1 6.80 26.65 -7.43
N PRO A 2 7.90 27.17 -6.81
CA PRO A 2 8.98 26.28 -6.34
C PRO A 2 8.81 25.76 -4.90
N GLN A 3 7.87 26.28 -4.09
CA GLN A 3 7.70 25.88 -2.68
C GLN A 3 6.36 25.22 -2.35
N THR A 4 5.63 24.70 -3.35
CA THR A 4 4.36 23.99 -3.06
C THR A 4 4.66 22.63 -2.42
N LEU A 5 4.30 22.46 -1.15
CA LEU A 5 4.36 21.18 -0.47
C LEU A 5 3.25 20.26 -0.98
N ILE A 6 3.64 19.08 -1.46
CA ILE A 6 2.70 18.01 -1.85
C ILE A 6 2.86 16.87 -0.85
N THR A 7 1.75 16.45 -0.25
CA THR A 7 1.72 15.34 0.70
C THR A 7 0.91 14.19 0.12
N LEU A 8 1.45 12.98 0.17
CA LEU A 8 0.71 11.76 -0.14
C LEU A 8 0.02 11.26 1.13
N CYS A 9 -1.29 11.47 1.24
CA CYS A 9 -2.07 10.97 2.38
C CYS A 9 -2.41 9.49 2.16
N HIS A 10 -1.44 8.60 2.44
CA HIS A 10 -1.62 7.16 2.23
C HIS A 10 -2.84 6.61 2.98
N TYR A 11 -3.07 7.04 4.23
CA TYR A 11 -4.20 6.59 5.04
C TYR A 11 -5.56 6.89 4.40
N ALA A 12 -5.74 8.11 3.87
CA ALA A 12 -6.99 8.46 3.19
C ALA A 12 -7.12 7.70 1.86
N ALA A 13 -6.04 7.59 1.08
CA ALA A 13 -6.05 6.91 -0.20
C ALA A 13 -6.36 5.41 -0.08
N SER A 14 -5.79 4.73 0.92
CA SER A 14 -6.03 3.29 1.15
C SER A 14 -7.41 2.99 1.71
N ARG A 15 -8.14 4.01 2.18
CA ARG A 15 -9.49 3.91 2.76
C ARG A 15 -10.58 4.52 1.88
N ASP A 16 -10.25 4.95 0.67
CA ASP A 16 -11.22 5.48 -0.28
C ASP A 16 -12.12 4.36 -0.81
N GLY A 17 -13.40 4.38 -0.40
CA GLY A 17 -14.41 3.41 -0.83
C GLY A 17 -14.65 3.35 -2.34
N ARG A 18 -14.25 4.39 -3.09
CA ARG A 18 -14.31 4.41 -4.57
C ARG A 18 -13.25 3.53 -5.21
N VAL A 19 -12.15 3.26 -4.50
CA VAL A 19 -11.02 2.46 -4.97
C VAL A 19 -11.00 1.09 -4.30
N PHE A 20 -11.30 1.06 -3.00
CA PHE A 20 -11.36 -0.15 -2.19
C PHE A 20 -12.77 -0.32 -1.61
N PRO A 21 -13.63 -1.14 -2.24
CA PRO A 21 -14.91 -1.52 -1.65
C PRO A 21 -14.70 -2.14 -0.26
N ASP A 22 -15.57 -1.79 0.68
CA ASP A 22 -15.45 -2.13 2.12
C ASP A 22 -14.04 -1.85 2.68
N PRO A 23 -13.58 -0.59 2.69
CA PRO A 23 -12.20 -0.24 3.03
C PRO A 23 -11.84 -0.50 4.50
N ASP A 24 -12.85 -0.64 5.37
CA ASP A 24 -12.70 -0.88 6.80
C ASP A 24 -12.66 -2.37 7.16
N SER A 25 -13.00 -3.22 6.20
CA SER A 25 -13.03 -4.67 6.38
C SER A 25 -11.68 -5.28 6.02
N PHE A 26 -11.15 -6.12 6.92
CA PHE A 26 -9.97 -6.92 6.65
C PHE A 26 -10.29 -8.02 5.62
N ARG A 27 -9.90 -7.79 4.36
CA ARG A 27 -10.20 -8.67 3.21
C ARG A 27 -8.92 -8.96 2.40
N PRO A 28 -8.06 -9.91 2.82
CA PRO A 28 -6.81 -10.23 2.12
C PRO A 28 -7.00 -10.65 0.66
N GLU A 29 -8.15 -11.24 0.33
CA GLU A 29 -8.47 -11.79 -0.99
C GLU A 29 -8.47 -10.71 -2.08
N ARG A 30 -8.62 -9.43 -1.72
CA ARG A 30 -8.57 -8.29 -2.66
C ARG A 30 -7.21 -8.16 -3.35
N TRP A 31 -6.16 -8.72 -2.77
CA TRP A 31 -4.78 -8.66 -3.28
C TRP A 31 -4.37 -9.93 -4.06
N LEU A 32 -5.21 -10.97 -4.07
CA LEU A 32 -4.90 -12.25 -4.73
C LEU A 32 -5.29 -12.28 -6.21
N ARG A 33 -6.10 -11.33 -6.66
CA ARG A 33 -6.66 -11.27 -8.01
C ARG A 33 -5.68 -10.66 -9.02
N ARG A 34 -5.46 -11.32 -10.16
CA ARG A 34 -4.58 -10.84 -11.26
C ARG A 34 -5.17 -9.64 -11.99
N ASP A 35 -6.49 -9.52 -12.02
CA ASP A 35 -7.28 -8.44 -12.59
C ASP A 35 -7.49 -7.31 -11.56
N ALA A 36 -6.47 -7.01 -10.75
CA ALA A 36 -6.52 -6.03 -9.67
C ALA A 36 -7.28 -4.76 -10.12
N SER A 37 -8.50 -4.60 -9.61
CA SER A 37 -9.42 -3.53 -10.01
C SER A 37 -8.98 -2.15 -9.53
N HIS A 38 -7.88 -2.08 -8.77
CA HIS A 38 -7.35 -0.88 -8.16
C HIS A 38 -6.03 -0.47 -8.81
N HIS A 39 -5.86 0.83 -9.01
CA HIS A 39 -4.63 1.39 -9.57
C HIS A 39 -3.42 1.04 -8.69
N PRO A 40 -2.22 0.74 -9.24
CA PRO A 40 -1.01 0.49 -8.45
C PRO A 40 -0.57 1.61 -7.47
N PHE A 41 -1.13 2.81 -7.62
CA PHE A 41 -0.87 3.96 -6.74
C PHE A 41 -1.95 4.15 -5.66
N ALA A 42 -2.98 3.29 -5.64
CA ALA A 42 -4.05 3.30 -4.66
C ALA A 42 -3.54 2.94 -3.25
N SER A 43 -2.49 2.11 -3.17
CA SER A 43 -1.86 1.72 -1.91
C SER A 43 -0.34 1.85 -2.04
N LEU A 44 0.25 2.74 -1.23
CA LEU A 44 1.70 3.03 -1.21
C LEU A 44 2.25 2.97 0.23
N PRO A 45 2.15 1.82 0.92
CA PRO A 45 2.58 1.70 2.32
C PRO A 45 4.08 1.96 2.51
N PHE A 46 4.88 1.76 1.46
CA PHE A 46 6.31 2.01 1.44
C PHE A 46 6.70 3.24 0.60
N GLY A 47 5.73 4.08 0.23
CA GLY A 47 5.95 5.20 -0.69
C GLY A 47 6.27 4.76 -2.13
N PHE A 48 6.74 5.70 -2.94
CA PHE A 48 7.08 5.47 -4.35
C PHE A 48 8.29 6.28 -4.82
N GLY A 49 8.96 5.79 -5.87
CA GLY A 49 10.07 6.47 -6.52
C GLY A 49 11.37 6.42 -5.71
N LYS A 50 12.28 7.37 -6.02
CA LYS A 50 13.65 7.40 -5.49
C LYS A 50 13.75 7.62 -3.97
N ARG A 51 12.66 8.09 -3.34
CA ARG A 51 12.56 8.31 -1.88
C ARG A 51 11.54 7.39 -1.22
N SER A 52 11.23 6.25 -1.84
CA SER A 52 10.48 5.18 -1.20
C SER A 52 11.30 4.53 -0.08
N CYS A 53 10.65 3.74 0.77
CA CYS A 53 11.30 3.04 1.88
C CYS A 53 12.43 2.13 1.36
N VAL A 54 13.67 2.44 1.76
CA VAL A 54 14.86 1.67 1.42
C VAL A 54 14.79 0.23 1.96
N GLY A 55 14.12 0.05 3.11
CA GLY A 55 13.98 -1.23 3.80
C GLY A 55 12.81 -2.08 3.31
N ARG A 56 12.05 -1.66 2.29
CA ARG A 56 10.81 -2.35 1.87
C ARG A 56 10.98 -3.87 1.72
N ARG A 57 12.00 -4.30 0.98
CA ARG A 57 12.21 -5.73 0.70
C ARG A 57 12.61 -6.52 1.95
N LEU A 58 13.39 -5.90 2.82
CA LEU A 58 13.79 -6.52 4.08
C LEU A 58 12.57 -6.67 5.00
N ALA A 59 11.78 -5.61 5.17
CA ALA A 59 10.57 -5.63 5.97
C ALA A 59 9.54 -6.64 5.45
N GLU A 60 9.28 -6.66 4.14
CA GLU A 60 8.41 -7.66 3.52
C GLU A 60 8.90 -9.09 3.80
N LEU A 61 10.21 -9.35 3.64
CA LEU A 61 10.80 -10.66 3.92
C LEU A 61 10.64 -11.07 5.39
N GLU A 62 10.99 -10.18 6.33
CA GLU A 62 10.90 -10.44 7.77
C GLU A 62 9.45 -10.71 8.19
N ILE A 63 8.48 -9.93 7.69
CA ILE A 63 7.05 -10.15 7.96
C ILE A 63 6.60 -11.50 7.42
N HIS A 64 6.96 -11.85 6.19
CA HIS A 64 6.58 -13.15 5.60
C HIS A 64 7.19 -14.33 6.36
N LEU A 65 8.47 -14.24 6.74
CA LEU A 65 9.14 -15.29 7.52
C LEU A 65 8.51 -15.44 8.91
N ALA A 66 8.28 -14.32 9.60
CA ALA A 66 7.64 -14.34 10.91
C ALA A 66 6.24 -14.98 10.84
N LEU A 67 5.42 -14.63 9.85
CA LEU A 67 4.09 -15.22 9.67
C LEU A 67 4.12 -16.71 9.31
N ALA A 68 5.13 -17.16 8.55
CA ALA A 68 5.25 -18.57 8.14
C ALA A 68 5.81 -19.49 9.24
N GLN A 69 6.42 -18.93 10.29
CA GLN A 69 7.05 -19.66 11.39
C GLN A 69 6.14 -19.84 12.61
N VAL A 70 4.95 -19.23 12.60
CA VAL A 70 3.93 -19.39 13.65
C VAL A 70 3.11 -20.65 13.43
#